data_AF-A0A2D9GQM3-F1
#
_entry.id   AF-A0A2D9GQM3-F1
#
_cell.length_a   1.000
_cell.length_b   1.000
_cell.length_c   1.000
_cell.angle_alpha   90.00
_cell.angle_beta   90.00
_cell.angle_gamma   90.00
#
_symmetry.space_group_name_H-M   'P 1'
#
loop_
_entity.id
_entity.type
_entity.pdbx_description
1 polymer ?
#
loop_
_entity_poly.entity_id
_entity_poly.type
_entity_poly.pdbx_seq_one_letter_code
_entity_poly.pdbx_strand_id
1 'polypeptide(L)'
;MRTPKTNRSCVALAIIASCFAFVSCSPPVTQAPPAIAVPKLSPKPNIANTEAQVRKVEAKVGEVEDAVRDVGHKLDAAKVTTEAIEKAVEEAYANGLEAGSAAADELRGFVVDLRAELDSSIVARESAVAALNETKAALTKAEQANLQLRSEIEAMAVQNKGLLERLEEANSRIEIGIKIAAERDAAREKVVKVESQRDEALKYKRFVWIAVAVAMLYLVLKVVVATGTWTPQGRIAKILF
;
A
#
# COMPACT_ATOMS: atom_id res chain seq x y z
N MET A 1 -60.64 31.60 -19.86
CA MET A 1 -59.90 30.88 -20.91
C MET A 1 -58.68 31.75 -21.26
N ARG A 2 -57.41 31.36 -21.23
CA ARG A 2 -56.70 30.07 -21.27
C ARG A 2 -55.41 30.20 -20.42
N THR A 3 -55.02 29.11 -19.77
CA THR A 3 -53.71 28.93 -19.14
C THR A 3 -52.64 28.60 -20.20
N PRO A 4 -51.37 29.03 -20.05
CA PRO A 4 -50.30 28.53 -20.89
C PRO A 4 -49.82 27.16 -20.39
N LYS A 5 -50.05 26.11 -21.20
CA LYS A 5 -49.46 24.78 -21.02
C LYS A 5 -47.94 24.87 -21.21
N THR A 6 -47.19 24.62 -20.15
CA THR A 6 -45.74 24.43 -20.19
C THR A 6 -45.42 23.04 -20.75
N ASN A 7 -44.77 23.02 -21.93
CA ASN A 7 -44.28 21.81 -22.60
C ASN A 7 -43.15 21.16 -21.80
N ARG A 8 -43.49 20.24 -20.90
CA ARG A 8 -42.54 19.40 -20.14
C ARG A 8 -41.84 18.31 -20.98
N SER A 9 -42.19 18.14 -22.26
CA SER A 9 -41.60 17.09 -23.11
C SER A 9 -40.29 17.48 -23.80
N CYS A 10 -39.95 18.76 -23.92
CA CYS A 10 -38.71 19.18 -24.60
C CYS A 10 -37.47 19.17 -23.68
N VAL A 11 -37.65 19.29 -22.36
CA VAL A 11 -36.53 19.29 -21.41
C VAL A 11 -36.02 17.86 -21.14
N ALA A 12 -36.90 16.85 -21.17
CA ALA A 12 -36.51 15.45 -20.99
C ALA A 12 -35.69 14.90 -22.18
N LEU A 13 -35.94 15.38 -23.40
CA LEU A 13 -35.20 14.96 -24.60
C LEU A 13 -33.82 15.61 -24.73
N ALA A 14 -33.60 16.78 -24.14
CA ALA A 14 -32.30 17.44 -24.15
C ALA A 14 -31.28 16.77 -23.20
N ILE A 15 -31.73 16.20 -22.08
CA ILE A 15 -30.86 15.55 -21.09
C ILE A 15 -30.43 14.15 -21.55
N ILE A 16 -31.27 13.44 -22.31
CA ILE A 16 -30.93 12.12 -22.85
C ILE A 16 -29.93 12.24 -24.01
N ALA A 17 -30.00 13.33 -24.79
CA ALA A 17 -29.05 13.58 -25.88
C ALA A 17 -27.64 13.99 -25.39
N SER A 18 -27.53 14.64 -24.22
CA SER A 18 -26.22 15.02 -23.66
C SER A 18 -25.46 13.85 -23.01
N CYS A 19 -26.16 12.77 -22.61
CA CYS A 19 -25.52 11.58 -22.03
C CYS A 19 -24.96 10.61 -23.09
N PHE A 20 -25.39 10.70 -24.35
CA PHE A 20 -24.90 9.83 -25.43
C PHE A 20 -23.75 10.42 -26.25
N ALA A 21 -23.47 11.73 -26.13
CA ALA A 21 -22.40 12.38 -26.88
C ALA A 21 -21.00 12.28 -26.23
N PHE A 22 -20.88 11.75 -25.00
CA PHE A 22 -19.59 11.55 -24.32
C PHE A 22 -19.08 10.09 -24.33
N VAL A 23 -19.79 9.16 -24.98
CA VAL A 23 -19.44 7.72 -24.98
C VAL A 23 -18.66 7.29 -26.25
N SER A 24 -18.39 8.19 -27.19
CA SER A 24 -17.85 7.81 -28.51
C SER A 24 -16.49 8.42 -28.86
N CYS A 25 -15.61 8.65 -27.88
CA CYS A 25 -14.20 8.94 -28.17
C CYS A 25 -13.25 8.39 -27.11
N SER A 26 -13.29 7.08 -26.89
CA SER A 26 -12.18 6.37 -26.24
C SER A 26 -11.29 5.78 -27.34
N PRO A 27 -10.00 6.14 -27.43
CA PRO A 27 -9.08 5.46 -28.34
C PRO A 27 -8.98 3.97 -27.95
N PRO A 28 -8.64 3.08 -28.90
CA PRO A 28 -8.42 1.67 -28.59
C PRO A 28 -7.13 1.56 -27.78
N VAL A 29 -7.25 1.58 -26.45
CA VAL A 29 -6.13 1.25 -25.56
C VAL A 29 -6.04 -0.27 -25.53
N THR A 30 -5.42 -0.84 -26.57
CA THR A 30 -5.08 -2.27 -26.68
C THR A 30 -3.79 -2.59 -25.93
N GLN A 31 -3.59 -2.00 -24.76
CA GLN A 31 -2.49 -2.34 -23.87
C GLN A 31 -3.10 -2.79 -22.55
N ALA A 32 -2.83 -4.05 -22.20
CA ALA A 32 -3.00 -4.51 -20.83
C ALA A 32 -2.34 -3.46 -19.91
N PRO A 33 -2.98 -3.06 -18.80
CA PRO A 33 -2.36 -2.13 -17.86
C PRO A 33 -0.99 -2.71 -17.50
N PRO A 34 0.10 -1.90 -17.58
CA PRO A 34 1.41 -2.39 -17.20
C PRO A 34 1.29 -2.94 -15.78
N ALA A 35 1.81 -4.16 -15.56
CA ALA A 35 1.82 -4.78 -14.25
C ALA A 35 2.43 -3.78 -13.28
N ILE A 36 1.58 -3.21 -12.41
CA ILE A 36 2.05 -2.33 -11.34
C ILE A 36 2.97 -3.23 -10.52
N ALA A 37 4.27 -2.93 -10.56
CA ALA A 37 5.24 -3.64 -9.75
C ALA A 37 4.84 -3.38 -8.31
N VAL A 38 4.17 -4.37 -7.70
CA VAL A 38 3.90 -4.38 -6.27
C VAL A 38 5.26 -4.23 -5.61
N PRO A 39 5.53 -3.14 -4.87
CA PRO A 39 6.79 -3.00 -4.17
C PRO A 39 6.96 -4.26 -3.34
N LYS A 40 8.06 -5.01 -3.57
CA LYS A 40 8.39 -6.16 -2.74
C LYS A 40 8.31 -5.69 -1.30
N LEU A 41 7.38 -6.27 -0.52
CA LEU A 41 7.26 -5.99 0.91
C LEU A 41 8.67 -6.05 1.48
N SER A 42 9.18 -4.91 1.92
CA SER A 42 10.42 -4.83 2.68
C SER A 42 10.32 -5.86 3.79
N PRO A 43 11.39 -6.62 4.07
CA PRO A 43 11.36 -7.68 5.06
C PRO A 43 10.78 -7.11 6.34
N LYS A 44 9.73 -7.77 6.83
CA LYS A 44 9.00 -7.40 8.04
C LYS A 44 10.06 -7.04 9.10
N PRO A 45 10.08 -5.81 9.65
CA PRO A 45 11.08 -5.43 10.63
C PRO A 45 11.08 -6.49 11.73
N ASN A 46 12.24 -7.00 12.12
CA ASN A 46 12.34 -8.01 13.17
C ASN A 46 12.12 -7.36 14.54
N ILE A 47 10.87 -6.97 14.79
CA ILE A 47 10.42 -6.25 15.97
C ILE A 47 10.70 -7.10 17.22
N ALA A 48 10.50 -8.41 17.14
CA ALA A 48 10.75 -9.34 18.25
C ALA A 48 12.22 -9.35 18.71
N ASN A 49 13.18 -9.35 17.78
CA ASN A 49 14.60 -9.27 18.13
C ASN A 49 14.95 -7.90 18.74
N THR A 50 14.36 -6.84 18.20
CA THR A 50 14.60 -5.47 18.70
C THR A 50 14.01 -5.29 20.11
N GLU A 51 12.81 -5.80 20.37
CA GLU A 51 12.19 -5.84 21.71
C GLU A 51 13.01 -6.65 22.71
N ALA A 52 13.52 -7.81 22.29
CA ALA A 52 14.37 -8.63 23.15
C ALA A 52 15.69 -7.92 23.50
N GLN A 53 16.27 -7.17 22.56
CA GLN A 53 17.45 -6.36 22.82
C GLN A 53 17.15 -5.20 23.77
N VAL A 54 16.02 -4.52 23.62
CA VAL A 54 15.60 -3.43 24.52
C VAL A 54 15.40 -3.96 25.94
N ARG A 55 14.69 -5.08 26.13
CA ARG A 55 14.54 -5.72 27.46
C ARG A 55 15.87 -6.11 28.09
N LYS A 56 16.83 -6.56 27.26
CA LYS A 56 18.18 -6.90 27.74
C LYS A 56 18.95 -5.65 28.18
N VAL A 57 18.75 -4.52 27.50
CA VAL A 57 19.33 -3.23 27.89
C VAL A 57 18.68 -2.70 29.16
N GLU A 58 17.36 -2.75 29.27
CA GLU A 58 16.61 -2.39 30.50
C GLU A 58 17.09 -3.18 31.71
N ALA A 59 17.23 -4.50 31.58
CA ALA A 59 17.73 -5.36 32.65
C ALA A 59 19.15 -4.95 33.09
N LYS A 60 20.03 -4.69 32.13
CA LYS A 60 21.40 -4.21 32.42
C LYS A 60 21.43 -2.84 33.07
N VAL A 61 20.53 -1.93 32.67
CA VAL A 61 20.41 -0.61 33.31
C VAL A 61 20.01 -0.79 34.77
N GLY A 62 19.05 -1.68 35.06
CA GLY A 62 18.68 -2.03 36.44
C GLY A 62 19.85 -2.59 37.26
N GLU A 63 20.63 -3.53 36.70
CA GLU A 63 21.83 -4.06 37.36
C GLU A 63 22.87 -2.96 37.67
N VAL A 64 23.08 -2.03 36.72
CA VAL A 64 24.00 -0.90 36.91
C VAL A 64 23.49 0.08 37.97
N GLU A 65 22.18 0.36 38.01
CA GLU A 65 21.59 1.19 39.06
C GLU A 65 21.79 0.61 40.46
N ASP A 66 21.58 -0.69 40.61
CA ASP A 66 21.76 -1.39 41.88
C ASP A 66 23.23 -1.38 42.29
N ALA A 67 24.15 -1.60 41.36
CA ALA A 67 25.59 -1.50 41.60
C ALA A 67 26.02 -0.08 42.01
N VAL A 68 25.52 0.96 41.33
CA VAL A 68 25.80 2.37 41.68
C VAL A 68 25.26 2.71 43.07
N ARG A 69 24.12 2.15 43.45
CA ARG A 69 23.55 2.33 44.80
C ARG A 69 24.42 1.67 45.86
N ASP A 70 24.87 0.43 45.65
CA ASP A 70 25.76 -0.29 46.56
C ASP A 70 27.12 0.42 46.72
N VAL A 71 27.71 0.89 45.62
CA VAL A 71 28.94 1.71 45.66
C VAL A 71 28.70 3.00 46.44
N GLY A 72 27.54 3.64 46.29
CA GLY A 72 27.14 4.80 47.09
C GLY A 72 27.16 4.52 48.60
N HIS A 73 26.54 3.42 49.03
CA HIS A 73 26.53 3.03 50.44
C HIS A 73 27.92 2.72 50.99
N LYS A 74 28.77 2.05 50.20
CA LYS A 74 30.17 1.79 50.57
C LYS A 74 30.98 3.07 50.70
N LEU A 75 30.75 4.03 49.81
CA LEU A 75 31.43 5.32 49.83
C LEU A 75 31.01 6.17 51.03
N ASP A 76 29.73 6.18 51.38
CA ASP A 76 29.24 6.87 52.58
C ASP A 76 29.84 6.25 53.86
N ALA A 77 29.96 4.93 53.92
CA ALA A 77 30.65 4.23 55.01
C ALA A 77 32.16 4.54 55.05
N ALA A 78 32.81 4.60 53.90
CA ALA A 78 34.22 4.99 53.77
C ALA A 78 34.44 6.45 54.25
N LYS A 79 33.49 7.34 53.99
CA LYS A 79 33.53 8.72 54.46
C LYS A 79 33.44 8.80 55.99
N VAL A 80 32.47 8.12 56.58
CA VAL A 80 32.32 8.06 58.05
C VAL A 80 33.55 7.47 58.73
N THR A 81 34.15 6.42 58.14
CA THR A 81 35.37 5.81 58.67
C THR A 81 36.60 6.71 58.52
N THR A 82 36.74 7.41 57.39
CA THR A 82 37.83 8.39 57.19
C THR A 82 37.73 9.55 58.19
N GLU A 83 36.53 10.09 58.42
CA GLU A 83 36.29 11.13 59.44
C GLU A 83 36.60 10.62 60.87
N ALA A 84 36.27 9.37 61.17
CA ALA A 84 36.59 8.75 62.46
C ALA A 84 38.10 8.53 62.64
N ILE A 85 38.82 8.13 61.58
CA ILE A 85 40.28 8.00 61.59
C ILE A 85 40.92 9.36 61.80
N GLU A 86 40.50 10.40 61.07
CA GLU A 86 41.02 11.77 61.22
C GLU A 86 40.87 12.25 62.67
N LYS A 87 39.71 12.01 63.29
CA LYS A 87 39.48 12.34 64.70
C LYS A 87 40.34 11.53 65.68
N ALA A 88 40.49 10.23 65.44
CA ALA A 88 41.33 9.36 66.29
C ALA A 88 42.81 9.76 66.19
N VAL A 89 43.26 10.20 65.02
CA VAL A 89 44.61 10.73 64.81
C VAL A 89 44.81 12.03 65.58
N GLU A 90 43.86 12.98 65.51
CA GLU A 90 43.90 14.22 66.30
C GLU A 90 43.92 13.95 67.83
N GLU A 91 43.14 12.96 68.30
CA GLU A 91 43.17 12.53 69.71
C GLU A 91 44.51 11.88 70.11
N ALA A 92 45.13 11.11 69.22
CA ALA A 92 46.46 10.53 69.47
C ALA A 92 47.54 11.61 69.58
N TYR A 93 47.48 12.65 68.73
CA TYR A 93 48.35 13.83 68.83
C TYR A 93 48.13 14.60 70.13
N ALA A 94 46.89 14.79 70.55
CA ALA A 94 46.57 15.45 71.82
C ALA A 94 47.07 14.67 73.06
N ASN A 95 47.14 13.34 72.96
CA ASN A 95 47.52 12.43 74.06
C ASN A 95 49.03 12.10 74.11
N GLY A 96 49.88 12.83 73.40
CA GLY A 96 51.33 12.75 73.55
C GLY A 96 52.04 11.88 72.51
N LEU A 97 51.40 11.57 71.38
CA LEU A 97 52.15 11.23 70.17
C LEU A 97 53.05 12.44 69.86
N GLU A 98 54.38 12.28 69.98
CA GLU A 98 55.31 13.38 69.77
C GLU A 98 55.10 13.98 68.37
N ALA A 99 54.65 15.23 68.35
CA ALA A 99 54.54 16.02 67.14
C ALA A 99 55.95 16.11 66.52
N GLY A 100 56.12 15.53 65.32
CA GLY A 100 57.41 15.41 64.63
C GLY A 100 58.12 14.07 64.76
N SER A 101 57.50 13.05 65.36
CA SER A 101 57.98 11.67 65.23
C SER A 101 57.69 11.10 63.83
N ALA A 102 58.54 10.20 63.33
CA ALA A 102 58.34 9.58 62.00
C ALA A 102 56.98 8.87 61.88
N ALA A 103 56.49 8.25 62.97
CA ALA A 103 55.19 7.59 63.00
C ALA A 103 54.01 8.57 62.92
N ALA A 104 54.14 9.75 63.51
CA ALA A 104 53.17 10.83 63.39
C ALA A 104 53.07 11.33 61.93
N ASP A 105 54.22 11.57 61.29
CA ASP A 105 54.27 12.05 59.91
C ASP A 105 53.74 11.00 58.91
N GLU A 106 54.06 9.72 59.10
CA GLU A 106 53.52 8.61 58.29
C GLU A 106 52.00 8.49 58.43
N LEU A 107 51.47 8.60 59.65
CA LEU A 107 50.02 8.54 59.91
C LEU A 107 49.29 9.74 59.28
N ARG A 108 49.91 10.93 59.32
CA ARG A 108 49.37 12.14 58.69
C ARG A 108 49.37 12.03 57.17
N GLY A 109 50.45 11.51 56.58
CA GLY A 109 50.54 11.21 55.15
C GLY A 109 49.45 10.21 54.72
N PHE A 110 49.28 9.13 55.48
CA PHE A 110 48.26 8.13 55.20
C PHE A 110 46.82 8.68 55.23
N VAL A 111 46.49 9.55 56.20
CA VAL A 111 45.17 10.20 56.25
C VAL A 111 44.95 11.15 55.07
N VAL A 112 45.99 11.89 54.66
CA VAL A 112 45.93 12.76 53.48
C VAL A 112 45.70 11.93 52.21
N ASP A 113 46.42 10.82 52.05
CA ASP A 113 46.28 9.92 50.91
C ASP A 113 44.88 9.28 50.87
N LEU A 114 44.37 8.78 52.01
CA LEU A 114 43.01 8.25 52.15
C LEU A 114 41.95 9.28 51.76
N ARG A 115 42.12 10.54 52.20
CA ARG A 115 41.20 11.62 51.87
C ARG A 115 41.22 11.96 50.39
N ALA A 116 42.41 12.01 49.80
CA ALA A 116 42.57 12.22 48.36
C ALA A 116 41.93 11.09 47.53
N GLU A 117 42.08 9.83 47.97
CA GLU A 117 41.46 8.67 47.32
C GLU A 117 39.94 8.67 47.47
N LEU A 118 39.43 9.05 48.64
CA LEU A 118 38.00 9.23 48.90
C LEU A 118 37.39 10.32 48.02
N ASP A 119 38.03 11.49 47.95
CA ASP A 119 37.57 12.61 47.11
C ASP A 119 37.58 12.22 45.62
N SER A 120 38.61 11.52 45.17
CA SER A 120 38.69 10.96 43.80
C SER A 120 37.54 9.96 43.52
N SER A 121 37.23 9.10 44.49
CA SER A 121 36.13 8.13 44.38
C SER A 121 34.75 8.79 44.34
N ILE A 122 34.56 9.89 45.09
CA ILE A 122 33.35 10.73 45.02
C ILE A 122 33.16 11.31 43.62
N VAL A 123 34.21 11.92 43.05
CA VAL A 123 34.16 12.48 41.69
C VAL A 123 33.84 11.41 40.64
N ALA A 124 34.48 10.24 40.74
CA ALA A 124 34.20 9.12 39.84
C ALA A 124 32.74 8.65 39.93
N ARG A 125 32.18 8.58 41.14
CA ARG A 125 30.77 8.25 41.36
C ARG A 125 29.84 9.28 40.75
N GLU A 126 30.09 10.57 40.98
CA GLU A 126 29.25 11.65 40.43
C GLU A 126 29.25 11.61 38.89
N SER A 127 30.41 11.37 38.28
CA SER A 127 30.51 11.17 36.83
C SER A 127 29.74 9.94 36.35
N ALA A 128 29.80 8.82 37.07
CA ALA A 128 29.06 7.61 36.72
C ALA A 128 27.54 7.80 36.85
N VAL A 129 27.08 8.51 37.88
CA VAL A 129 25.67 8.87 38.07
C VAL A 129 25.18 9.80 36.96
N ALA A 130 25.99 10.79 36.55
CA ALA A 130 25.64 11.66 35.44
C ALA A 130 25.47 10.87 34.12
N ALA A 131 26.42 9.98 33.81
CA ALA A 131 26.33 9.11 32.64
C ALA A 131 25.10 8.18 32.70
N LEU A 132 24.80 7.62 33.87
CA LEU A 132 23.61 6.79 34.08
C LEU A 132 22.33 7.59 33.79
N ASN A 133 22.22 8.82 34.27
CA ASN A 133 21.05 9.66 34.02
C ASN A 133 20.90 10.00 32.53
N GLU A 134 21.99 10.25 31.82
CA GLU A 134 21.96 10.46 30.37
C GLU A 134 21.48 9.21 29.62
N THR A 135 21.96 8.03 29.99
CA THR A 135 21.51 6.76 29.38
C THR A 135 20.04 6.48 29.67
N LYS A 136 19.53 6.80 30.86
CA LYS A 136 18.09 6.72 31.19
C LYS A 136 17.24 7.66 30.33
N ALA A 137 17.70 8.89 30.12
CA ALA A 137 17.03 9.85 29.23
C ALA A 137 17.03 9.36 27.77
N ALA A 138 18.11 8.73 27.31
CA ALA A 138 18.17 8.14 25.98
C ALA A 138 17.24 6.92 25.85
N LEU A 139 17.17 6.07 26.88
CA LEU A 139 16.29 4.90 26.92
C LEU A 139 14.81 5.31 26.85
N THR A 140 14.39 6.24 27.71
CA THR A 140 13.00 6.77 27.70
C THR A 140 12.64 7.41 26.37
N LYS A 141 13.55 8.15 25.73
CA LYS A 141 13.34 8.69 24.38
C LYS A 141 13.19 7.59 23.33
N ALA A 142 13.98 6.52 23.43
CA ALA A 142 13.89 5.38 22.52
C ALA A 142 12.58 4.59 22.71
N GLU A 143 12.13 4.41 23.95
CA GLU A 143 10.83 3.80 24.27
C GLU A 143 9.67 4.62 23.69
N GLN A 144 9.69 5.95 23.86
CA GLN A 144 8.66 6.83 23.29
C GLN A 144 8.63 6.76 21.76
N ALA A 145 9.79 6.75 21.10
CA ALA A 145 9.87 6.57 19.66
C ALA A 145 9.33 5.19 19.21
N ASN A 146 9.60 4.14 19.99
CA ASN A 146 9.08 2.79 19.72
C ASN A 146 7.55 2.75 19.82
N LEU A 147 6.97 3.40 20.84
CA LEU A 147 5.51 3.51 20.98
C LEU A 147 4.86 4.24 19.81
N GLN A 148 5.47 5.33 19.32
CA GLN A 148 5.00 6.04 18.14
C GLN A 148 5.03 5.14 16.89
N LEU A 149 6.15 4.46 16.64
CA LEU A 149 6.28 3.54 15.52
C LEU A 149 5.26 2.39 15.58
N ARG A 150 4.96 1.85 16.77
CA ARG A 150 3.90 0.85 16.93
C ARG A 150 2.53 1.41 16.52
N SER A 151 2.20 2.62 16.96
CA SER A 151 0.94 3.27 16.60
C SER A 151 0.81 3.51 15.10
N GLU A 152 1.91 3.90 14.43
CA GLU A 152 1.94 4.09 12.97
C GLU A 152 1.77 2.76 12.23
N ILE A 153 2.40 1.68 12.70
CA ILE A 153 2.25 0.34 12.13
C ILE A 153 0.81 -0.15 12.26
N GLU A 154 0.16 0.09 13.41
CA GLU A 154 -1.25 -0.26 13.61
C GLU A 154 -2.17 0.54 12.69
N ALA A 155 -1.94 1.85 12.55
CA ALA A 155 -2.68 2.70 11.63
C ALA A 155 -2.53 2.24 10.17
N MET A 156 -1.30 1.92 9.75
CA MET A 156 -1.04 1.36 8.41
C MET A 156 -1.70 -0.01 8.22
N ALA A 157 -1.74 -0.87 9.25
CA ALA A 157 -2.41 -2.15 9.18
C ALA A 157 -3.92 -2.01 8.95
N VAL A 158 -4.57 -1.03 9.61
CA VAL A 158 -5.98 -0.71 9.38
C VAL A 158 -6.22 -0.20 7.96
N GLN A 159 -5.37 0.72 7.48
CA GLN A 159 -5.47 1.22 6.10
C GLN A 159 -5.28 0.11 5.06
N ASN A 160 -4.30 -0.76 5.27
CA ASN A 160 -4.04 -1.89 4.36
C ASN A 160 -5.22 -2.86 4.29
N LYS A 161 -5.90 -3.14 5.41
CA LYS A 161 -7.13 -3.94 5.41
C LYS A 161 -8.22 -3.28 4.56
N GLY A 162 -8.46 -1.98 4.76
CA GLY A 162 -9.45 -1.25 3.96
C GLY A 162 -9.12 -1.20 2.47
N LEU A 163 -7.83 -1.12 2.10
CA LEU A 163 -7.39 -1.20 0.71
C LEU A 163 -7.59 -2.60 0.11
N LEU A 164 -7.31 -3.66 0.88
CA LEU A 164 -7.54 -5.04 0.45
C LEU A 164 -9.02 -5.30 0.19
N GLU A 165 -9.91 -4.87 1.08
CA GLU A 165 -11.36 -5.01 0.91
C GLU A 165 -11.85 -4.29 -0.35
N ARG A 166 -11.38 -3.07 -0.60
CA ARG A 166 -11.73 -2.31 -1.82
C ARG A 166 -11.19 -2.97 -3.09
N LEU A 167 -10.01 -3.57 -3.02
CA LEU A 167 -9.41 -4.27 -4.16
C LEU A 167 -10.17 -5.57 -4.45
N GLU A 168 -10.57 -6.31 -3.41
CA GLU A 168 -11.41 -7.50 -3.54
C GLU A 168 -12.79 -7.16 -4.12
N GLU A 169 -13.41 -6.07 -3.67
CA GLU A 169 -14.65 -5.56 -4.25
C GLU A 169 -14.46 -5.16 -5.71
N ALA A 170 -13.40 -4.42 -6.05
CA ALA A 170 -13.11 -4.06 -7.43
C ALA A 170 -12.88 -5.29 -8.32
N ASN A 171 -12.16 -6.29 -7.83
CA ASN A 171 -11.91 -7.54 -8.54
C ASN A 171 -13.22 -8.30 -8.81
N SER A 172 -14.11 -8.38 -7.80
CA SER A 172 -15.44 -8.99 -7.98
C SER A 172 -16.27 -8.30 -9.06
N ARG A 173 -16.21 -6.96 -9.13
CA ARG A 173 -16.91 -6.18 -10.17
C ARG A 173 -16.33 -6.43 -11.56
N ILE A 174 -15.00 -6.57 -11.66
CA ILE A 174 -14.33 -6.92 -12.92
C ILE A 174 -14.76 -8.31 -13.39
N GLU A 175 -14.80 -9.31 -12.50
CA GLU A 175 -15.25 -10.66 -12.85
C GLU A 175 -16.70 -10.68 -13.37
N ILE A 176 -17.59 -9.91 -12.76
CA ILE A 176 -18.97 -9.74 -13.25
C ILE A 176 -18.96 -9.10 -14.64
N GLY A 177 -18.17 -8.04 -14.85
CA GLY A 177 -18.02 -7.39 -16.15
C GLY A 177 -17.53 -8.33 -17.25
N ILE A 178 -16.58 -9.21 -16.94
CA ILE A 178 -16.08 -10.23 -17.87
C ILE A 178 -17.19 -11.22 -18.25
N LYS A 179 -17.99 -11.69 -17.28
CA LYS A 179 -19.12 -12.59 -17.55
C LYS A 179 -20.17 -11.94 -18.46
N ILE A 180 -20.53 -10.69 -18.18
CA ILE A 180 -21.48 -9.93 -19.01
C ILE A 180 -20.93 -9.73 -20.43
N ALA A 181 -19.64 -9.42 -20.57
CA ALA A 181 -19.00 -9.29 -21.88
C ALA A 181 -19.05 -10.62 -22.65
N ALA A 182 -18.73 -11.74 -22.00
CA ALA A 182 -18.80 -13.07 -22.61
C ALA A 182 -20.23 -13.44 -23.05
N GLU A 183 -21.25 -13.16 -22.21
CA GLU A 183 -22.66 -13.38 -22.56
C GLU A 183 -23.09 -12.53 -23.76
N ARG A 184 -22.67 -11.26 -23.78
CA ARG A 184 -22.95 -10.34 -24.89
C ARG A 184 -22.30 -10.82 -26.18
N ASP A 185 -21.07 -11.31 -26.12
CA ASP A 185 -20.35 -11.79 -27.30
C ASP A 185 -20.99 -13.10 -27.83
N ALA A 186 -21.43 -14.00 -26.94
CA ALA A 186 -22.22 -15.17 -27.33
C ALA A 186 -23.59 -14.80 -27.95
N ALA A 187 -24.25 -13.74 -27.44
CA ALA A 187 -25.48 -13.24 -28.03
C ALA A 187 -25.25 -12.63 -29.43
N ARG A 188 -24.14 -11.88 -29.62
CA ARG A 188 -23.75 -11.34 -30.93
C ARG A 188 -23.48 -12.44 -31.94
N GLU A 189 -22.82 -13.52 -31.54
CA GLU A 189 -22.57 -14.66 -32.42
C GLU A 189 -23.88 -15.29 -32.92
N LYS A 190 -24.89 -15.41 -32.04
CA LYS A 190 -26.23 -15.90 -32.42
C LYS A 190 -26.92 -14.96 -33.41
N VAL A 191 -26.84 -13.64 -33.19
CA VAL A 191 -27.42 -12.64 -34.10
C VAL A 191 -26.76 -12.74 -35.47
N VAL A 192 -25.43 -12.82 -35.54
CA VAL A 192 -24.70 -12.95 -36.81
C VAL A 192 -25.10 -14.22 -37.56
N LYS A 193 -25.31 -15.35 -36.87
CA LYS A 193 -25.81 -16.59 -37.48
C LYS A 193 -27.23 -16.44 -38.03
N VAL A 194 -28.12 -15.76 -37.31
CA VAL A 194 -29.49 -15.50 -37.78
C VAL A 194 -29.50 -14.57 -38.98
N GLU A 195 -28.67 -13.52 -38.97
CA GLU A 195 -28.49 -12.60 -40.11
C GLU A 195 -27.95 -13.33 -41.33
N SER A 196 -26.95 -14.20 -41.18
CA SER A 196 -26.41 -14.98 -42.31
C SER A 196 -27.46 -15.92 -42.90
N GLN A 197 -28.24 -16.62 -42.06
CA GLN A 197 -29.35 -17.47 -42.51
C GLN A 197 -30.43 -16.67 -43.24
N ARG A 198 -30.76 -15.48 -42.74
CA ARG A 198 -31.72 -14.58 -43.40
C ARG A 198 -31.21 -14.12 -44.77
N ASP A 199 -29.94 -13.75 -44.86
CA ASP A 199 -29.34 -13.30 -46.12
C ASP A 199 -29.26 -14.44 -47.16
N GLU A 200 -28.95 -15.66 -46.74
CA GLU A 200 -29.02 -16.84 -47.60
C GLU A 200 -30.45 -17.11 -48.09
N ALA A 201 -31.45 -17.04 -47.19
CA ALA A 201 -32.85 -17.19 -47.56
C ALA A 201 -33.30 -16.10 -48.55
N LEU A 202 -32.84 -14.86 -48.38
CA LEU A 202 -33.13 -13.76 -49.31
C LEU A 202 -32.45 -13.96 -50.66
N LYS A 203 -31.20 -14.44 -50.69
CA LYS A 203 -30.51 -14.81 -51.95
C LYS A 203 -31.29 -15.91 -52.67
N TYR A 204 -31.66 -16.98 -51.96
CA TYR A 204 -32.46 -18.07 -52.54
C TYR A 204 -33.78 -17.56 -53.11
N LYS A 205 -34.51 -16.73 -52.35
CA LYS A 205 -35.75 -16.09 -52.82
C LYS A 205 -35.51 -15.28 -54.10
N ARG A 206 -34.43 -14.48 -54.17
CA ARG A 206 -34.07 -13.73 -55.39
C ARG A 206 -33.80 -14.66 -56.57
N PHE A 207 -33.04 -15.74 -56.38
CA PHE A 207 -32.80 -16.74 -57.42
C PHE A 207 -34.08 -17.39 -57.93
N VAL A 208 -35.01 -17.75 -57.03
CA VAL A 208 -36.32 -18.31 -57.41
C VAL A 208 -37.12 -17.31 -58.24
N TRP A 209 -37.21 -16.04 -57.84
CA TRP A 209 -37.91 -15.03 -58.62
C TRP A 209 -37.29 -14.78 -59.99
N ILE A 210 -35.95 -14.80 -60.09
CA ILE A 210 -35.24 -14.71 -61.37
C ILE A 210 -35.59 -15.92 -62.24
N ALA A 211 -35.57 -17.14 -61.69
CA ALA A 211 -35.91 -18.36 -62.44
C ALA A 211 -37.37 -18.35 -62.93
N VAL A 212 -38.31 -17.89 -62.10
CA VAL A 212 -39.72 -17.71 -62.49
C VAL A 212 -39.85 -16.69 -63.60
N ALA A 213 -39.16 -15.54 -63.50
CA ALA A 213 -39.17 -14.52 -64.55
C ALA A 213 -38.60 -15.06 -65.87
N VAL A 214 -37.50 -15.82 -65.83
CA VAL A 214 -36.91 -16.46 -67.01
C VAL A 214 -37.85 -17.50 -67.61
N ALA A 215 -38.52 -18.33 -66.79
CA ALA A 215 -39.49 -19.31 -67.26
C ALA A 215 -40.70 -18.64 -67.92
N MET A 216 -41.23 -17.57 -67.32
CA MET A 216 -42.30 -16.76 -67.91
C MET A 216 -41.85 -16.14 -69.24
N LEU A 217 -40.64 -15.58 -69.31
CA LEU A 217 -40.09 -14.99 -70.53
C LEU A 217 -39.88 -16.05 -71.62
N TYR A 218 -39.43 -17.25 -71.26
CA TYR A 218 -39.34 -18.40 -72.17
C TYR A 218 -40.71 -18.83 -72.69
N LEU A 219 -41.72 -18.90 -71.82
CA LEU A 219 -43.09 -19.21 -72.24
C LEU A 219 -43.65 -18.15 -73.19
N VAL A 220 -43.45 -16.86 -72.89
CA VAL A 220 -43.82 -15.75 -73.79
C VAL A 220 -43.11 -15.88 -75.12
N LEU A 221 -41.80 -16.15 -75.14
CA LEU A 221 -41.05 -16.38 -76.37
C LEU A 221 -41.62 -17.55 -77.18
N LYS A 222 -41.94 -18.67 -76.51
CA LYS A 222 -42.55 -19.83 -77.15
C LYS A 222 -43.91 -19.51 -77.75
N VAL A 223 -44.75 -18.76 -77.04
CA VAL A 223 -46.05 -18.31 -77.54
C VAL A 223 -45.87 -17.37 -78.73
N VAL A 224 -44.93 -16.42 -78.68
CA VAL A 224 -44.62 -15.50 -79.80
C VAL A 224 -44.14 -16.24 -81.05
N VAL A 225 -43.27 -17.26 -80.88
CA VAL A 225 -42.82 -18.13 -81.98
C VAL A 225 -43.98 -18.97 -82.53
N ALA A 226 -44.83 -19.53 -81.68
CA ALA A 226 -45.97 -20.35 -82.09
C ALA A 226 -47.10 -19.54 -82.74
N THR A 227 -47.29 -18.29 -82.33
CA THR A 227 -48.29 -17.36 -82.91
C THR A 227 -47.78 -16.62 -84.14
N GLY A 228 -46.57 -16.94 -84.63
CA GLY A 228 -46.09 -16.52 -85.96
C GLY A 228 -45.69 -15.05 -86.08
N THR A 229 -45.59 -14.30 -84.99
CA THR A 229 -45.26 -12.85 -85.03
C THR A 229 -43.75 -12.58 -85.09
N TRP A 230 -42.90 -13.59 -84.95
CA TRP A 230 -41.44 -13.43 -84.99
C TRP A 230 -40.74 -14.63 -85.63
N THR A 231 -40.57 -14.60 -86.94
CA THR A 231 -39.66 -15.49 -87.67
C THR A 231 -38.27 -14.84 -87.79
N PRO A 232 -37.17 -15.52 -87.41
CA PRO A 232 -35.81 -14.99 -87.53
C PRO A 232 -35.36 -14.84 -88.99
N GLN A 233 -36.12 -15.39 -89.95
CA GLN A 233 -35.85 -15.26 -91.39
C GLN A 233 -36.29 -13.90 -91.99
N GLY A 234 -36.98 -13.02 -91.24
CA GLY A 234 -37.51 -11.75 -91.77
C GLY A 234 -36.59 -10.52 -91.68
N ARG A 235 -35.45 -10.58 -90.97
CA ARG A 235 -34.56 -9.40 -90.80
C ARG A 235 -33.23 -9.46 -91.54
N ILE A 236 -32.78 -10.62 -92.00
CA ILE A 236 -31.52 -10.70 -92.79
C ILE A 236 -31.75 -10.24 -94.24
N ALA A 237 -33.00 -10.25 -94.74
CA ALA A 237 -33.34 -9.78 -96.08
C ALA A 237 -33.55 -8.26 -96.23
N LYS A 238 -33.38 -7.45 -95.17
CA LYS A 238 -33.61 -5.99 -95.21
C LYS A 238 -32.35 -5.12 -95.08
N ILE A 239 -31.16 -5.72 -95.06
CA ILE A 239 -29.87 -5.01 -94.98
C ILE A 239 -29.03 -5.20 -96.26
N LEU A 240 -29.49 -5.99 -97.22
CA LEU A 240 -28.76 -6.27 -98.47
C LEU A 240 -29.50 -5.93 -99.77
N PHE A 241 -30.64 -5.22 -99.70
CA PHE A 241 -31.26 -4.52 -100.84
C PHE A 241 -31.93 -3.25 -100.36
#